data_AF-A0AAU9XBL7-F1
#
_entry.id   AF-A0AAU9XBL7-F1
#
_cell.length_a   1.000
_cell.length_b   1.000
_cell.length_c   1.000
_cell.angle_alpha   90.00
_cell.angle_beta   90.00
_cell.angle_gamma   90.00
#
_symmetry.space_group_name_H-M   'P 1'
#
loop_
_entity.id
_entity.type
_entity.pdbx_description
1 polymer ?
#
loop_
_entity_poly.entity_id
_entity_poly.type
_entity_poly.pdbx_seq_one_letter_code
_entity_poly.pdbx_strand_id
1 'polypeptide(L)'
;MMISVSRLRRTVALSMLLFNISGTTGYPTGIEIVNASFCGKYDKPPTFKVSHWPFIPTGVLVKLSVTFTPVVNVLEAILQYELVSADGEVVFRNRYDRVCISSPDLCSLPAGETKVWVGSAKLPPIPPFFKKRTYKGRVQLFNEKNIMFLCGEVVGKVR
;
A
#
# COMPACT_ATOMS: atom_id res chain seq x y z
N MET A 1 40.69 -29.55 -35.48
CA MET A 1 40.39 -29.56 -34.02
C MET A 1 38.87 -29.59 -33.86
N MET A 2 38.27 -30.79 -33.85
CA MET A 2 36.81 -30.97 -33.77
C MET A 2 36.35 -30.87 -32.33
N ILE A 3 35.62 -29.80 -32.00
CA ILE A 3 34.87 -29.74 -30.74
C ILE A 3 33.77 -30.79 -30.84
N SER A 4 33.90 -31.87 -30.06
CA SER A 4 32.90 -32.93 -29.98
C SER A 4 31.50 -32.35 -29.84
N VAL A 5 30.54 -32.85 -30.62
CA VAL A 5 29.11 -32.48 -30.57
C VAL A 5 28.55 -32.61 -29.14
N SER A 6 29.11 -33.52 -28.33
CA SER A 6 28.75 -33.67 -26.92
C SER A 6 29.20 -32.49 -26.04
N ARG A 7 30.33 -31.84 -26.35
CA ARG A 7 30.77 -30.60 -25.68
C ARG A 7 29.87 -29.44 -26.05
N LEU A 8 29.53 -29.28 -27.34
CA LEU A 8 28.65 -28.22 -27.81
C LEU A 8 27.23 -28.32 -27.21
N ARG A 9 26.65 -29.52 -27.16
CA ARG A 9 25.35 -29.76 -26.48
C ARG A 9 25.41 -29.45 -24.99
N ARG A 10 26.49 -29.83 -24.30
CA ARG A 10 26.68 -29.50 -22.87
C ARG A 10 26.77 -28.00 -22.66
N THR A 11 27.50 -27.27 -23.51
CA THR A 11 27.62 -25.82 -23.41
C THR A 11 26.28 -25.13 -23.63
N VAL A 12 25.52 -25.51 -24.67
CA VAL A 12 24.19 -24.93 -24.94
C VAL A 12 23.20 -25.24 -23.82
N ALA A 13 23.20 -26.46 -23.28
CA ALA A 13 22.35 -26.82 -22.14
C ALA A 13 22.72 -26.03 -20.88
N LEU A 14 24.02 -25.83 -20.62
CA LEU A 14 24.49 -25.02 -19.50
C LEU A 14 24.13 -23.53 -19.67
N SER A 15 24.24 -22.99 -20.90
CA SER A 15 23.85 -21.63 -21.24
C SER A 15 22.34 -21.42 -21.09
N MET A 16 21.50 -22.37 -21.52
CA MET A 16 20.05 -22.30 -21.29
C MET A 16 19.69 -22.44 -19.81
N LEU A 17 20.38 -23.29 -19.03
CA LEU A 17 20.19 -23.35 -17.58
C LEU A 17 20.54 -22.01 -16.92
N LEU A 18 21.68 -21.42 -17.28
CA LEU A 18 22.11 -20.12 -16.76
C LEU A 18 21.15 -18.98 -17.15
N PHE A 19 20.53 -19.02 -18.34
CA PHE A 19 19.47 -18.08 -18.72
C PHE A 19 18.17 -18.29 -17.93
N ASN A 20 17.79 -19.53 -17.62
CA ASN A 20 16.62 -19.81 -16.77
C ASN A 20 16.84 -19.42 -15.30
N ILE A 21 18.08 -19.52 -14.80
CA ILE A 21 18.42 -19.15 -13.42
C ILE A 21 18.67 -17.63 -13.30
N SER A 22 19.18 -16.98 -14.35
CA SER A 22 19.42 -15.52 -14.36
C SER A 22 18.19 -14.68 -14.78
N GLY A 23 17.18 -15.29 -15.42
CA GLY A 23 15.96 -14.61 -15.88
C GLY A 23 14.92 -14.32 -14.79
N THR A 24 15.10 -14.86 -13.58
CA THR A 24 14.22 -14.58 -12.42
C THR A 24 15.02 -14.37 -11.15
N THR A 25 16.10 -13.60 -11.20
CA THR A 25 16.69 -12.99 -10.00
C THR A 25 15.72 -11.95 -9.42
N GLY A 26 14.65 -12.47 -8.82
CA GLY A 26 14.14 -12.11 -7.49
C GLY A 26 13.98 -10.64 -7.13
N TYR A 27 13.57 -9.75 -8.05
CA TYR A 27 13.11 -8.44 -7.60
C TYR A 27 11.86 -8.64 -6.72
N PRO A 28 11.88 -8.19 -5.45
CA PRO A 28 10.75 -8.38 -4.58
C PRO A 28 9.55 -7.65 -5.19
N THR A 29 8.44 -8.38 -5.37
CA THR A 29 7.18 -7.78 -5.80
C THR A 29 6.62 -6.98 -4.63
N GLY A 30 6.17 -5.76 -4.90
CA GLY A 30 5.69 -4.87 -3.85
C GLY A 30 5.39 -3.47 -4.33
N ILE A 31 5.21 -2.56 -3.38
CA ILE A 31 4.91 -1.15 -3.64
C ILE A 31 6.06 -0.31 -3.08
N GLU A 32 6.75 0.40 -3.96
CA GLU A 32 7.68 1.46 -3.58
C GLU A 32 6.92 2.77 -3.42
N ILE A 33 6.95 3.35 -2.23
CA ILE A 33 6.30 4.60 -1.91
C ILE A 33 7.19 5.76 -2.35
N VAL A 34 6.67 6.56 -3.28
CA VAL A 34 7.34 7.74 -3.83
C VAL A 34 7.03 8.96 -2.99
N ASN A 35 5.77 9.11 -2.58
CA ASN A 35 5.31 10.22 -1.76
C ASN A 35 4.16 9.76 -0.85
N ALA A 36 4.07 10.34 0.35
CA ALA A 36 2.92 10.20 1.21
C ALA A 36 2.64 11.55 1.89
N SER A 37 1.38 11.96 1.86
CA SER A 37 0.94 13.26 2.35
C SER A 37 -0.45 13.15 2.97
N PHE A 38 -0.83 14.15 3.77
CA PHE A 38 -2.20 14.25 4.27
C PHE A 38 -3.00 15.26 3.44
N CYS A 39 -4.25 14.94 3.12
CA CYS A 39 -5.14 15.75 2.27
C CYS A 39 -6.21 16.55 3.02
N GLY A 40 -6.17 16.52 4.36
CA GLY A 40 -7.07 17.29 5.22
C GLY A 40 -6.44 18.56 5.76
N LYS A 41 -7.28 19.43 6.34
CA LYS A 41 -6.83 20.57 7.14
C LYS A 41 -6.78 20.12 8.60
N TYR A 42 -5.64 20.31 9.25
CA TYR A 42 -5.44 19.91 10.64
C TYR A 42 -4.69 21.00 11.40
N ASP A 43 -5.15 21.31 12.61
CA ASP A 43 -4.42 22.20 13.51
C ASP A 43 -3.13 21.52 14.01
N LYS A 44 -3.21 20.20 14.24
CA LYS A 44 -2.08 19.32 14.54
C LYS A 44 -1.97 18.27 13.44
N PRO A 45 -0.96 18.36 12.55
CA PRO A 45 -0.80 17.40 11.47
C PRO A 45 -0.70 15.97 12.01
N PRO A 46 -1.42 15.00 11.41
CA PRO A 46 -1.24 13.60 11.75
C PRO A 46 0.20 13.15 11.48
N THR A 47 0.62 12.08 12.15
CA THR A 47 1.89 11.41 11.85
C THR A 47 1.62 9.96 11.51
N PHE A 48 2.37 9.39 10.58
CA PHE A 48 2.26 7.98 10.23
C PHE A 48 3.62 7.30 10.32
N LYS A 49 3.60 6.03 10.74
CA LYS A 49 4.75 5.13 10.75
C LYS A 49 4.34 3.84 10.10
N VAL A 50 5.13 3.35 9.15
CA VAL A 50 4.82 2.11 8.43
C VAL A 50 6.06 1.24 8.31
N SER A 51 5.92 -0.05 8.60
CA SER A 51 7.04 -0.97 8.53
C SER A 51 7.29 -1.45 7.11
N HIS A 52 8.59 -1.51 6.85
CA HIS A 52 9.29 -1.63 5.58
C HIS A 52 9.25 -0.36 4.70
N TRP A 53 9.16 0.85 5.27
CA TRP A 53 9.33 2.07 4.48
C TRP A 53 10.72 2.16 3.80
N PRO A 54 10.82 2.64 2.54
CA PRO A 54 9.76 3.08 1.63
C PRO A 54 9.20 1.94 0.73
N PHE A 55 9.57 0.68 0.93
CA PHE A 55 9.18 -0.43 0.06
C PHE A 55 8.36 -1.49 0.80
N ILE A 56 7.07 -1.59 0.49
CA ILE A 56 6.15 -2.55 1.09
C ILE A 56 6.16 -3.86 0.28
N PRO A 57 6.71 -4.97 0.80
CA PRO A 57 6.76 -6.23 0.08
C PRO A 57 5.42 -6.98 0.13
N THR A 58 5.08 -7.64 -0.96
CA THR A 58 3.94 -8.57 -1.02
C THR A 58 4.12 -9.73 -0.04
N GLY A 59 3.05 -10.17 0.63
CA GLY A 59 3.02 -11.34 1.50
C GLY A 59 3.62 -11.14 2.90
N VAL A 60 4.32 -10.03 3.13
CA VAL A 60 4.90 -9.68 4.43
C VAL A 60 3.91 -8.89 5.27
N LEU A 61 3.91 -9.14 6.58
CA LEU A 61 3.08 -8.37 7.52
C LEU A 61 3.64 -6.96 7.69
N VAL A 62 2.82 -5.97 7.38
CA VAL A 62 3.11 -4.54 7.50
C VAL A 62 2.38 -4.01 8.72
N LYS A 63 3.10 -3.36 9.62
CA LYS A 63 2.54 -2.58 10.72
C LYS A 63 2.38 -1.14 10.30
N LEU A 64 1.23 -0.56 10.58
CA LEU A 64 0.90 0.83 10.34
C LEU A 64 0.51 1.45 11.68
N SER A 65 1.06 2.60 12.00
CA SER A 65 0.64 3.41 13.14
C SER A 65 0.34 4.82 12.66
N VAL A 66 -0.82 5.35 13.04
CA VAL A 66 -1.23 6.71 12.72
C VAL A 66 -1.61 7.42 14.00
N THR A 67 -0.95 8.56 14.26
CA THR A 67 -1.29 9.45 15.37
C THR A 67 -2.04 10.65 14.81
N PHE A 68 -3.23 10.93 15.32
CA PHE A 68 -4.07 12.03 14.86
C PHE A 68 -4.94 12.60 15.99
N THR A 69 -5.42 13.82 15.82
CA THR A 69 -6.36 14.49 16.73
C THR A 69 -7.59 14.87 15.93
N PRO A 70 -8.75 14.20 16.10
CA PRO A 70 -9.95 14.54 15.37
C PRO A 70 -10.51 15.89 15.86
N VAL A 71 -10.96 16.74 14.95
CA VAL A 71 -11.61 18.02 15.28
C VAL A 71 -13.11 17.88 15.56
N VAL A 72 -13.66 16.69 15.33
CA VAL A 72 -15.06 16.33 15.54
C VAL A 72 -15.16 15.08 16.39
N ASN A 73 -16.29 14.91 17.08
CA ASN A 73 -16.62 13.64 17.70
C ASN A 73 -16.87 12.60 16.61
N VAL A 74 -16.36 11.39 16.84
CA VAL A 74 -16.49 10.23 15.95
C VAL A 74 -17.20 9.13 16.73
N LEU A 75 -18.51 8.99 16.55
CA LEU A 75 -19.25 7.88 17.14
C LEU A 75 -19.09 6.65 16.26
N GLU A 76 -19.35 6.82 14.97
CA GLU A 76 -19.11 5.83 13.92
C GLU A 76 -18.05 6.33 12.95
N ALA A 77 -17.33 5.40 12.32
CA ALA A 77 -16.35 5.71 11.29
C ALA A 77 -16.71 5.07 9.96
N ILE A 78 -16.52 5.82 8.89
CA ILE A 78 -16.76 5.42 7.51
C ILE A 78 -15.47 5.59 6.74
N LEU A 79 -15.02 4.53 6.07
CA LEU A 79 -13.81 4.52 5.27
C LEU A 79 -14.17 4.68 3.79
N GLN A 80 -13.60 5.67 3.14
CA GLN A 80 -13.59 5.78 1.69
C GLN A 80 -12.17 5.67 1.18
N TYR A 81 -11.95 4.88 0.14
CA TYR A 81 -10.65 4.77 -0.49
C TYR A 81 -10.76 4.71 -2.00
N GLU A 82 -9.75 5.24 -2.65
CA GLU A 82 -9.66 5.38 -4.09
C GLU A 82 -8.22 5.08 -4.54
N LEU A 83 -8.10 4.38 -5.66
CA LEU A 83 -6.85 4.14 -6.36
C LEU A 83 -6.96 4.67 -7.79
N VAL A 84 -6.11 5.61 -8.14
CA VAL A 84 -6.06 6.25 -9.46
C VAL A 84 -4.73 5.90 -10.13
N SER A 85 -4.75 5.58 -11.42
CA SER A 85 -3.53 5.39 -12.22
C SER A 85 -2.81 6.73 -12.45
N ALA A 86 -1.57 6.68 -12.92
CA ALA A 86 -0.83 7.88 -13.32
C ALA A 86 -1.56 8.70 -14.40
N ASP A 87 -2.37 8.04 -15.23
CA ASP A 87 -3.12 8.64 -16.34
C ASP A 87 -4.45 9.27 -15.89
N GLY A 88 -4.77 9.22 -14.58
CA GLY A 88 -5.99 9.78 -14.01
C GLY A 88 -7.20 8.85 -14.02
N GLU A 89 -7.03 7.61 -14.48
CA GLU A 89 -8.11 6.61 -14.49
C GLU A 89 -8.36 6.07 -13.08
N VAL A 90 -9.61 6.08 -12.63
CA VAL A 90 -10.01 5.46 -11.36
C VAL A 90 -10.03 3.95 -11.54
N VAL A 91 -9.06 3.26 -10.94
CA VAL A 91 -8.94 1.81 -11.01
C VAL A 91 -9.86 1.12 -10.01
N PHE A 92 -9.98 1.73 -8.83
CA PHE A 92 -10.85 1.22 -7.77
C PHE A 92 -11.30 2.36 -6.86
N ARG A 93 -12.57 2.34 -6.48
CA ARG A 93 -13.14 3.23 -5.48
C ARG A 93 -14.15 2.46 -4.65
N ASN A 94 -14.08 2.56 -3.33
CA ASN A 94 -15.05 1.91 -2.45
C ASN A 94 -15.27 2.70 -1.17
N ARG A 95 -16.38 2.39 -0.52
CA ARG A 95 -16.83 2.94 0.73
C ARG A 95 -17.22 1.80 1.65
N TYR A 96 -16.74 1.85 2.89
CA TYR A 96 -16.96 0.84 3.91
C TYR A 96 -17.48 1.50 5.17
N ASP A 97 -18.77 1.31 5.45
CA ASP A 97 -19.46 1.96 6.58
C ASP A 97 -19.35 1.14 7.89
N ARG A 98 -18.74 -0.05 7.87
CA ARG A 98 -18.64 -0.96 9.04
C ARG A 98 -17.26 -0.91 9.71
N VAL A 99 -16.57 0.24 9.67
CA VAL A 99 -15.20 0.37 10.19
C VAL A 99 -15.14 -0.03 11.66
N CYS A 100 -16.11 0.38 12.47
CA CYS A 100 -16.13 0.12 13.91
C CYS A 100 -16.24 -1.35 14.29
N ILE A 101 -16.78 -2.20 13.41
CA ILE A 101 -16.81 -3.66 13.62
C ILE A 101 -15.40 -4.24 13.41
N SER A 102 -14.69 -3.78 12.38
CA SER A 102 -13.34 -4.26 12.04
C SER A 102 -12.21 -3.59 12.82
N SER A 103 -12.44 -2.39 13.34
CA SER A 103 -11.45 -1.52 13.97
C SER A 103 -12.14 -0.60 14.98
N PRO A 104 -12.58 -1.13 16.12
CA PRO A 104 -13.31 -0.36 17.14
C PRO A 104 -12.49 0.81 17.70
N ASP A 105 -11.16 0.73 17.65
CA ASP A 105 -10.23 1.79 18.06
C ASP A 105 -10.32 3.08 17.21
N LEU A 106 -11.03 3.04 16.08
CA LEU A 106 -11.29 4.21 15.24
C LEU A 106 -12.63 4.88 15.55
N CYS A 107 -13.33 4.44 16.60
CA CYS A 107 -14.68 4.84 16.94
C CYS A 107 -14.80 5.26 18.40
N SER A 108 -15.91 5.91 18.77
CA SER A 108 -16.06 6.57 20.07
C SER A 108 -14.91 7.54 20.41
N LEU A 109 -14.43 8.28 19.41
CA LEU A 109 -13.32 9.22 19.56
C LEU A 109 -13.86 10.62 19.88
N PRO A 110 -13.52 11.20 21.04
CA PRO A 110 -13.89 12.58 21.35
C PRO A 110 -13.02 13.57 20.55
N ALA A 111 -13.62 14.71 20.19
CA ALA A 111 -12.93 15.80 19.54
C ALA A 111 -11.79 16.34 20.41
N GLY A 112 -10.66 16.68 19.80
CA GLY A 112 -9.51 17.30 20.47
C GLY A 112 -8.57 16.33 21.19
N GLU A 113 -8.96 15.05 21.37
CA GLU A 113 -8.09 14.06 21.98
C GLU A 113 -7.19 13.37 20.95
N THR A 114 -5.87 13.44 21.16
CA THR A 114 -4.92 12.71 20.32
C THR A 114 -5.07 11.21 20.52
N LYS A 115 -5.19 10.47 19.42
CA LYS A 115 -5.26 9.01 19.39
C LYS A 115 -4.13 8.45 18.55
N VAL A 116 -3.66 7.28 18.96
CA VAL A 116 -2.70 6.47 18.21
C VAL A 116 -3.43 5.21 17.78
N TRP A 117 -3.72 5.12 16.49
CA TRP A 117 -4.25 3.90 15.90
C TRP A 117 -3.11 3.03 15.40
N VAL A 118 -3.21 1.72 15.61
CA VAL A 118 -2.24 0.74 15.11
C VAL A 118 -2.99 -0.35 14.36
N GLY A 119 -2.58 -0.60 13.12
CA GLY A 119 -3.09 -1.67 12.29
C GLY A 119 -1.97 -2.56 11.78
N SER A 120 -2.32 -3.76 11.35
CA SER A 120 -1.40 -4.59 10.57
C SER A 120 -2.13 -5.29 9.43
N ALA A 121 -1.49 -5.38 8.28
CA ALA A 121 -2.04 -6.00 7.09
C ALA A 121 -0.93 -6.63 6.26
N LYS A 122 -1.29 -7.63 5.44
CA LYS A 122 -0.41 -8.17 4.41
C LYS A 122 -0.84 -7.62 3.06
N LEU A 123 0.12 -7.14 2.29
CA LEU A 123 -0.13 -6.77 0.91
C LEU A 123 -0.39 -8.05 0.09
N PRO A 124 -1.58 -8.24 -0.49
CA PRO A 124 -1.87 -9.43 -1.28
C PRO A 124 -1.00 -9.48 -2.56
N PRO A 125 -0.90 -10.66 -3.21
CA PRO A 125 -0.29 -10.79 -4.52
C PRO A 125 -0.86 -9.77 -5.51
N ILE A 126 0.01 -8.93 -6.09
CA ILE A 126 -0.39 -7.90 -7.04
C ILE A 126 -0.49 -8.51 -8.44
N PRO A 127 -1.66 -8.43 -9.12
CA PRO A 127 -1.81 -8.97 -10.46
C PRO A 127 -0.81 -8.34 -11.46
N PRO A 128 -0.31 -9.11 -12.46
CA PRO A 128 0.70 -8.62 -13.40
C PRO A 128 0.34 -7.32 -14.13
N PHE A 129 -0.94 -7.10 -14.41
CA PHE A 129 -1.46 -5.89 -15.06
C PHE A 129 -1.06 -4.60 -14.33
N PHE A 130 -0.92 -4.65 -13.00
CA PHE A 130 -0.59 -3.48 -12.19
C PHE A 130 0.91 -3.17 -12.15
N LYS A 131 1.78 -4.11 -12.54
CA LYS A 131 3.23 -3.99 -12.36
C LYS A 131 3.83 -2.88 -13.23
N LYS A 132 4.92 -2.29 -12.75
CA LYS A 132 5.69 -1.22 -13.41
C LYS A 132 4.91 0.08 -13.66
N ARG A 133 3.77 0.26 -12.99
CA ARG A 133 2.94 1.48 -13.05
C ARG A 133 2.96 2.23 -11.73
N THR A 134 2.68 3.51 -11.80
CA THR A 134 2.51 4.39 -10.63
C THR A 134 1.04 4.61 -10.37
N TYR A 135 0.65 4.58 -9.10
CA TYR A 135 -0.71 4.82 -8.66
C TYR A 135 -0.73 5.85 -7.53
N LYS A 136 -1.83 6.60 -7.48
CA LYS A 136 -2.18 7.46 -6.35
C LYS A 136 -3.32 6.82 -5.59
N GLY A 137 -3.05 6.38 -4.37
CA GLY A 137 -4.05 5.95 -3.41
C GLY A 137 -4.50 7.13 -2.55
N ARG A 138 -5.80 7.27 -2.31
CA ARG A 138 -6.38 8.18 -1.32
C ARG A 138 -7.22 7.38 -0.34
N VAL A 139 -7.08 7.68 0.94
CA VAL A 139 -7.84 7.08 2.04
C VAL A 139 -8.42 8.19 2.89
N GLN A 140 -9.72 8.14 3.16
CA GLN A 140 -10.47 9.14 3.91
C GLN A 140 -11.33 8.44 4.96
N LEU A 141 -11.32 8.98 6.18
CA LEU A 141 -12.23 8.57 7.24
C LEU A 141 -13.21 9.72 7.54
N PHE A 142 -14.48 9.36 7.63
CA PHE A 142 -15.58 10.26 7.95
C PHE A 142 -16.31 9.77 9.19
N ASN A 143 -16.89 10.69 9.95
CA ASN A 143 -17.80 10.33 11.04
C ASN A 143 -19.22 10.04 10.52
N GLU A 144 -20.16 9.76 11.43
CA GLU A 144 -21.57 9.48 11.11
C GLU A 144 -22.28 10.64 10.38
N LYS A 145 -21.76 11.86 10.50
CA LYS A 145 -22.28 13.07 9.83
C LYS A 145 -21.60 13.35 8.49
N ASN A 146 -20.82 12.40 7.96
CA ASN A 146 -19.99 12.56 6.76
C ASN A 146 -18.97 13.70 6.85
N ILE A 147 -18.51 14.05 8.06
CA ILE A 147 -17.43 15.02 8.25
C ILE A 147 -16.10 14.26 8.26
N MET A 148 -15.20 14.63 7.34
CA MET A 148 -13.88 14.02 7.23
C MET A 148 -13.03 14.39 8.44
N PHE A 149 -12.52 13.39 9.15
CA PHE A 149 -11.62 13.60 10.30
C PHE A 149 -10.18 13.12 10.05
N LEU A 150 -9.96 12.29 9.02
CA LEU A 150 -8.62 11.87 8.61
C LEU A 150 -8.56 11.62 7.09
N CYS A 151 -7.45 11.99 6.46
CA CYS A 151 -7.27 11.95 5.01
C CYS A 151 -5.78 11.77 4.69
N GLY A 152 -5.42 10.67 4.05
CA GLY A 152 -4.08 10.37 3.57
C GLY A 152 -4.05 10.11 2.06
N GLU A 153 -2.98 10.54 1.41
CA GLU A 153 -2.66 10.22 0.02
C GLU A 153 -1.28 9.58 -0.06
N VAL A 154 -1.16 8.58 -0.92
CA VAL A 154 0.09 7.85 -1.14
C VAL A 154 0.27 7.70 -2.64
N VAL A 155 1.43 8.09 -3.14
CA VAL A 155 1.88 7.82 -4.50
C VAL A 155 2.90 6.70 -4.44
N GLY A 156 2.63 5.60 -5.14
CA GLY A 156 3.49 4.42 -5.11
C GLY A 156 3.66 3.79 -6.49
N LYS A 157 4.85 3.24 -6.72
CA LYS A 157 5.19 2.47 -7.91
C LYS A 157 5.13 0.97 -7.60
N VAL A 158 4.39 0.22 -8.40
CA VAL A 158 4.33 -1.24 -8.27
C VAL A 158 5.56 -1.84 -8.95
N ARG A 159 6.34 -2.63 -8.20
CA ARG A 159 7.50 -3.38 -8.70
C ARG A 159 7.15 -4.83 -8.97
#